data_AF-A0A6N1YHK3-F1
#
_entry.id   AF-A0A6N1YHK3-F1
#
_cell.length_a   1.000
_cell.length_b   1.000
_cell.length_c   1.000
_cell.angle_alpha   90.00
_cell.angle_beta   90.00
_cell.angle_gamma   90.00
#
_symmetry.space_group_name_H-M   'P 1'
#
loop_
_entity.id
_entity.type
_entity.pdbx_description
1 polymer ?
#
loop_
_entity_poly.entity_id
_entity_poly.type
_entity_poly.pdbx_seq_one_letter_code
_entity_poly.pdbx_strand_id
1 'polypeptide(L)' 'MSNYRRNYIKGGSYFFTVVTEKRRPILNNPLARQCLREAFRHCMQNQPFSIDTT' A
#
# COMPACT_ATOMS: atom_id res chain seq x y z
N MET A 1 9.03 14.78 15.99
CA MET A 1 8.03 14.99 14.92
C MET A 1 8.73 14.83 13.58
N SER A 2 8.11 14.14 12.64
CA SER A 2 8.69 13.94 11.33
C SER A 2 8.29 15.06 10.36
N ASN A 3 9.26 15.85 9.89
CA ASN A 3 9.05 16.98 8.97
C ASN A 3 9.02 16.56 7.49
N TYR A 4 8.43 15.40 7.17
CA TYR A 4 8.33 14.93 5.79
C TYR A 4 7.30 15.74 5.01
N ARG A 5 7.69 16.25 3.84
CA ARG A 5 6.78 16.87 2.89
C ARG A 5 6.36 15.85 1.83
N ARG A 6 5.06 15.71 1.58
CA ARG A 6 4.54 14.90 0.48
C ARG A 6 4.86 15.59 -0.84
N ASN A 7 5.50 14.87 -1.76
CA ASN A 7 5.75 15.34 -3.11
C ASN A 7 4.59 14.88 -4.01
N TYR A 8 3.85 15.83 -4.58
CA TYR A 8 2.68 15.53 -5.43
C TYR A 8 2.98 15.91 -6.87
N ILE A 9 3.30 14.91 -7.68
CA ILE A 9 3.54 15.04 -9.12
C ILE A 9 2.48 14.20 -9.85
N LYS A 10 1.77 14.84 -10.78
CA LYS A 10 0.77 14.17 -11.63
C LYS A 10 1.46 13.12 -12.50
N GLY A 11 0.99 11.88 -12.42
CA GLY A 11 1.57 10.74 -13.16
C GLY A 11 2.93 10.26 -12.64
N GLY A 12 3.38 10.72 -11.46
CA GLY A 12 4.60 10.21 -10.84
C GLY A 12 4.43 8.80 -10.26
N SER A 13 5.51 8.02 -10.23
CA SER A 13 5.59 6.75 -9.51
C SER A 13 6.15 6.96 -8.11
N TYR A 14 5.64 6.20 -7.14
CA TYR A 14 5.99 6.34 -5.73
C TYR A 14 6.32 4.98 -5.12
N PHE A 15 7.31 4.97 -4.22
CA PHE A 15 7.60 3.83 -3.35
C PHE A 15 7.10 4.13 -1.93
N PHE A 16 6.37 3.19 -1.34
CA PHE A 16 5.87 3.30 0.02
C PHE A 16 6.35 2.13 0.87
N THR A 17 6.71 2.40 2.12
CA THR A 17 6.91 1.38 3.14
C THR A 17 5.78 1.46 4.15
N VAL A 18 5.02 0.37 4.30
CA VAL A 18 3.94 0.25 5.29
C VAL A 18 4.26 -0.94 6.18
N VAL A 19 4.18 -0.73 7.50
CA VAL A 19 4.39 -1.78 8.50
C VAL A 19 3.12 -1.99 9.31
N THR A 20 2.91 -3.22 9.77
CA THR A 20 1.84 -3.53 10.72
C THR A 20 2.10 -2.85 12.06
N GLU A 21 1.03 -2.51 12.78
CA GLU A 21 1.10 -2.01 14.15
C GLU A 21 1.98 -2.93 15.01
N LYS A 22 2.94 -2.35 15.75
CA LYS A 22 3.90 -3.07 16.59
C LYS A 22 4.67 -4.20 15.87
N ARG A 23 4.78 -4.15 14.54
CA ARG A 23 5.38 -5.20 13.69
C ARG A 23 4.77 -6.59 13.91
N ARG A 24 3.48 -6.66 14.26
CA ARG A 24 2.76 -7.94 14.42
C ARG A 24 2.71 -8.71 13.09
N PRO A 25 3.07 -10.01 13.05
CA PRO A 25 3.19 -10.78 11.80
C PRO A 25 1.82 -11.25 11.23
N ILE A 26 0.81 -10.39 11.24
CA ILE A 26 -0.58 -10.75 10.85
C ILE A 26 -0.72 -11.09 9.36
N LEU A 27 0.23 -10.67 8.51
CA LEU A 27 0.24 -10.94 7.07
C LEU A 27 0.96 -12.25 6.68
N ASN A 28 1.38 -13.07 7.66
CA ASN A 28 2.05 -14.34 7.38
C ASN A 28 1.10 -15.47 6.96
N ASN A 29 -0.22 -15.32 7.17
CA ASN A 29 -1.25 -16.28 6.77
C ASN A 29 -1.74 -16.00 5.32
N PRO A 30 -1.91 -17.03 4.47
CA PRO A 30 -2.57 -16.91 3.17
C PRO A 30 -3.89 -16.10 3.16
N LEU A 31 -4.77 -16.31 4.15
CA LEU A 31 -6.05 -15.60 4.24
C LEU A 31 -5.84 -14.09 4.40
N ALA A 32 -4.94 -13.69 5.31
CA ALA A 32 -4.64 -12.28 5.54
C ALA A 32 -4.06 -11.61 4.29
N ARG A 33 -3.19 -12.31 3.54
CA ARG A 33 -2.66 -11.83 2.25
C ARG A 33 -3.76 -11.67 1.21
N GLN A 34 -4.73 -12.58 1.17
CA GLN A 34 -5.89 -12.47 0.29
C GLN A 34 -6.74 -11.25 0.63
N CYS A 35 -7.07 -11.05 1.92
CA CYS A 35 -7.81 -9.87 2.36
C CYS A 35 -7.12 -8.56 1.95
N LEU A 36 -5.80 -8.47 2.14
CA LEU A 36 -5.02 -7.29 1.73
C LEU A 36 -5.09 -7.06 0.21
N ARG A 37 -5.00 -8.13 -0.59
CA ARG A 37 -5.10 -8.05 -2.05
C ARG A 37 -6.48 -7.57 -2.50
N GLU A 38 -7.55 -8.05 -1.88
CA GLU A 38 -8.92 -7.59 -2.18
C GLU A 38 -9.10 -6.12 -1.79
N ALA A 39 -8.53 -5.69 -0.66
CA ALA A 39 -8.56 -4.28 -0.27
C ALA A 39 -7.86 -3.39 -1.32
N PHE A 40 -6.70 -3.79 -1.83
CA PHE A 40 -6.04 -3.06 -2.93
C PHE A 40 -6.91 -3.00 -4.18
N ARG A 41 -7.48 -4.13 -4.62
CA ARG A 41 -8.37 -4.19 -5.79
C ARG A 41 -9.57 -3.27 -5.63
N HIS A 42 -10.22 -3.29 -4.47
CA HIS A 42 -11.35 -2.42 -4.17
C HIS A 42 -10.96 -0.94 -4.21
N CYS A 43 -9.82 -0.57 -3.63
CA CYS A 43 -9.33 0.81 -3.72
C CYS A 43 -9.02 1.23 -5.16
N MET A 44 -8.39 0.36 -5.95
CA MET A 44 -8.06 0.62 -7.36
C MET A 44 -9.31 0.83 -8.23
N GLN A 45 -10.43 0.19 -7.91
CA GLN A 45 -11.71 0.41 -8.61
C GLN A 45 -12.24 1.83 -8.39
N ASN A 46 -12.11 2.36 -7.17
CA ASN A 46 -12.61 3.69 -6.81
C ASN A 46 -11.61 4.81 -7.14
N GLN A 47 -10.31 4.50 -7.12
CA GLN A 47 -9.19 5.42 -7.36
C GLN A 47 -8.16 4.68 -8.23
N PRO A 48 -8.23 4.81 -9.57
CA PRO A 48 -7.34 4.06 -10.45
C PRO A 48 -5.86 4.41 -10.25
N PHE A 49 -5.04 3.39 -10.03
CA PHE A 49 -3.57 3.44 -10.05
C PHE A 49 -2.99 2.11 -10.54
N SER A 50 -1.72 2.08 -10.94
CA SER A 50 -0.98 0.86 -11.29
C SER A 50 -0.05 0.45 -10.15
N ILE A 51 0.14 -0.86 -9.97
CA ILE A 51 1.16 -1.41 -9.06
C ILE A 51 2.29 -1.95 -9.94
N ASP A 52 3.46 -1.33 -9.83
CA ASP A 52 4.66 -1.78 -10.52
C ASP A 52 5.34 -2.90 -9.70
N THR A 53 5.76 -3.97 -10.38
CA THR A 53 6.50 -5.10 -9.80
C THR A 53 7.95 -5.06 -10.27
N THR A 54 8.73 -4.12 -9.76
CA THR A 54 10.19 -4.06 -10.03
C THR A 54 10.95 -4.87 -9.00
#